data_AF-A0ABD4WGD1-F1
#
_entry.id   AF-A0ABD4WGD1-F1
#
_cell.length_a   1.000
_cell.length_b   1.000
_cell.length_c   1.000
_cell.angle_alpha   90.00
_cell.angle_beta   90.00
_cell.angle_gamma   90.00
#
_symmetry.space_group_name_H-M   'P 1'
#
loop_
_entity.id
_entity.type
_entity.pdbx_description
1 polymer ?
#
loop_
_entity_poly.entity_id
_entity_poly.type
_entity_poly.pdbx_seq_one_letter_code
_entity_poly.pdbx_strand_id
1 'polypeptide(L)'
;MHIAIIVIFFAVVIFIKLKMPMWKGKYSEKLVNNKIQELPEEYVVFNDLLFESNGYSTQIDHIVVSPYGVFVIETKGYKGWILGGENSEYWTQTIYKSKHQFYNPIKQNAGHVRFLHHLLKCSTDILFIPIVVFNNSAELKVHTDNNIVVNRYNLKRAILQYRTAVLNQETINWIIQTINQNRIIADKEKLKQHKHNAKARQYRSSRLINQGVCPQCGGHLILRKGKYGTFYGCSNFPTCKFTINS
;
A
#
# COMPACT_ATOMS: atom_id res chain seq x y z
N MET A 1 -25.26 -32.48 25.46
CA MET A 1 -24.71 -32.48 24.09
C MET A 1 -25.04 -31.21 23.32
N HIS A 2 -26.31 -30.77 23.23
CA HIS A 2 -26.70 -29.57 22.47
C HIS A 2 -26.07 -28.24 22.95
N ILE A 3 -25.97 -28.02 24.27
CA ILE A 3 -25.35 -26.80 24.82
C ILE A 3 -23.87 -26.71 24.43
N ALA A 4 -23.13 -27.83 24.49
CA ALA A 4 -21.73 -27.87 24.09
C ALA A 4 -21.55 -27.56 22.59
N ILE A 5 -22.43 -28.10 21.74
CA ILE A 5 -22.41 -27.82 20.29
C ILE A 5 -22.69 -26.34 20.01
N ILE A 6 -23.64 -25.73 20.72
CA ILE A 6 -23.96 -24.31 20.58
C ILE A 6 -22.78 -23.43 21.04
N VAL A 7 -22.17 -23.76 22.18
CA VAL A 7 -20.98 -23.04 22.68
C VAL A 7 -19.81 -23.14 21.70
N ILE A 8 -19.55 -24.33 21.16
CA ILE A 8 -18.51 -24.55 20.14
C ILE A 8 -18.83 -23.75 18.87
N PHE A 9 -20.08 -23.76 18.41
CA PHE A 9 -20.51 -23.00 17.24
C PHE A 9 -20.27 -21.49 17.42
N PHE A 10 -20.68 -20.91 18.55
CA PHE A 10 -20.43 -19.49 18.83
C PHE A 10 -18.94 -19.19 18.99
N ALA A 11 -18.16 -20.06 19.63
CA ALA A 11 -16.72 -19.92 19.74
C ALA A 11 -16.04 -19.92 18.36
N VAL A 12 -16.48 -20.80 17.45
CA VAL A 12 -16.00 -20.85 16.05
C VAL A 12 -16.41 -19.59 15.29
N VAL A 13 -17.66 -19.12 15.41
CA VAL A 13 -18.13 -17.89 14.75
C VAL A 13 -17.34 -16.67 15.25
N ILE A 14 -17.10 -16.57 16.57
CA ILE A 14 -16.28 -15.52 17.17
C ILE A 14 -14.84 -15.61 16.68
N PHE A 15 -14.24 -16.81 16.69
CA PHE A 15 -12.89 -17.05 16.18
C PHE A 15 -12.75 -16.65 14.70
N ILE A 16 -13.70 -17.04 13.86
CA ILE A 16 -13.76 -16.65 12.44
C ILE A 16 -13.86 -15.13 12.32
N LYS A 17 -14.78 -14.47 13.04
CA LYS A 17 -14.92 -13.01 13.04
C LYS A 17 -13.63 -12.30 13.44
N LEU A 18 -12.91 -12.82 14.44
CA LEU A 18 -11.64 -12.27 14.92
C LEU A 18 -10.49 -12.45 13.90
N LYS A 19 -10.43 -13.57 13.18
CA LYS A 19 -9.36 -13.86 12.20
C LYS A 19 -9.63 -13.30 10.80
N MET A 20 -10.90 -13.07 10.45
CA MET A 20 -11.36 -12.64 9.12
C MET A 20 -10.63 -11.40 8.57
N PRO A 21 -10.32 -10.34 9.34
CA PRO A 21 -9.59 -9.18 8.82
C PRO A 21 -8.18 -9.52 8.32
N MET A 22 -7.46 -10.38 9.05
CA MET A 22 -6.12 -10.83 8.65
C MET A 22 -6.17 -11.76 7.44
N TRP A 23 -7.17 -12.66 7.38
CA TRP A 23 -7.36 -13.55 6.25
C TRP A 23 -7.70 -12.80 4.97
N LYS A 24 -8.47 -11.70 5.05
CA LYS A 24 -8.78 -10.85 3.90
C LYS A 24 -7.54 -10.17 3.29
N GLY A 25 -6.59 -9.73 4.11
CA GLY A 25 -5.31 -9.17 3.64
C GLY A 25 -4.49 -10.21 2.87
N LYS A 26 -4.12 -11.29 3.56
CA LYS A 26 -3.34 -12.40 2.97
C LYS A 26 -3.98 -13.03 1.74
N TYR A 27 -5.31 -13.15 1.73
CA TYR A 27 -6.02 -13.67 0.58
C TYR A 27 -5.89 -12.74 -0.63
N SER A 28 -5.99 -11.43 -0.42
CA SER A 28 -5.86 -10.46 -1.51
C SER A 28 -4.43 -10.43 -2.06
N GLU A 29 -3.42 -10.45 -1.18
CA GLU A 29 -1.99 -10.59 -1.53
C GLU A 29 -1.75 -11.87 -2.34
N LYS A 30 -2.29 -13.01 -1.91
CA LYS A 30 -2.18 -14.28 -2.65
C LYS A 30 -2.79 -14.20 -4.05
N LEU A 31 -3.95 -13.57 -4.20
CA LEU A 31 -4.59 -13.41 -5.52
C LEU A 31 -3.77 -12.50 -6.45
N VAL A 32 -3.12 -11.48 -5.90
CA VAL A 32 -2.18 -10.63 -6.66
C VAL A 32 -0.95 -11.42 -7.06
N ASN A 33 -0.32 -12.15 -6.13
CA ASN A 33 0.82 -13.03 -6.41
C ASN A 33 0.50 -14.00 -7.57
N ASN A 34 -0.62 -14.72 -7.49
CA ASN A 34 -1.04 -15.63 -8.56
C ASN A 34 -1.10 -14.94 -9.94
N LYS A 35 -1.48 -13.65 -9.98
CA LYS A 35 -1.60 -12.89 -11.23
C LYS A 35 -0.24 -12.46 -11.79
N ILE A 36 0.72 -12.12 -10.93
CA ILE A 36 2.06 -11.71 -11.33
C ILE A 36 2.98 -12.91 -11.61
N GLN A 37 2.70 -14.09 -11.06
CA GLN A 37 3.37 -15.34 -11.47
C GLN A 37 3.06 -15.75 -12.92
N GLU A 38 2.01 -15.20 -13.53
CA GLU A 38 1.72 -15.38 -14.96
C GLU A 38 2.54 -14.44 -15.88
N LEU A 39 3.46 -13.63 -15.34
CA LEU A 39 4.32 -12.76 -16.15
C LEU A 39 5.41 -13.60 -16.87
N PRO A 40 5.99 -13.08 -17.97
CA PRO A 40 7.09 -13.75 -18.67
C PRO A 40 8.30 -14.02 -17.75
N GLU A 41 9.13 -14.99 -18.10
CA GLU A 41 10.25 -15.46 -17.27
C GLU A 41 11.29 -14.36 -16.93
N GLU A 42 11.42 -13.34 -17.78
CA GLU A 42 12.28 -12.17 -17.54
C GLU A 42 11.82 -11.26 -16.38
N TYR A 43 10.64 -11.53 -15.80
CA TYR A 43 10.10 -10.84 -14.63
C TYR A 43 10.30 -11.68 -13.37
N VAL A 44 11.21 -11.27 -12.50
CA VAL A 44 11.50 -11.95 -11.23
C VAL A 44 10.60 -11.38 -10.14
N VAL A 45 9.79 -12.25 -9.52
CA VAL A 45 8.76 -11.88 -8.53
C VAL A 45 9.22 -12.18 -7.10
N PHE A 46 9.04 -11.19 -6.22
CA PHE A 46 9.19 -11.32 -4.77
C PHE A 46 7.87 -10.97 -4.07
N ASN A 47 7.56 -11.68 -2.99
CA ASN A 47 6.32 -11.51 -2.22
C ASN A 47 6.61 -11.45 -0.72
N ASP A 48 5.74 -10.76 0.03
CA ASP A 48 5.73 -10.72 1.49
C ASP A 48 7.10 -10.35 2.10
N LEU A 49 7.76 -9.34 1.50
CA LEU A 49 9.10 -8.93 1.90
C LEU A 49 9.05 -8.08 3.16
N LEU A 50 9.88 -8.43 4.14
CA LEU A 50 10.11 -7.63 5.34
C LEU A 50 11.57 -7.19 5.38
N PHE A 51 11.79 -5.90 5.57
CA PHE A 51 13.11 -5.31 5.75
C PHE A 51 13.17 -4.56 7.09
N GLU A 52 14.39 -4.38 7.60
CA GLU A 52 14.66 -3.59 8.80
C GLU A 52 15.80 -2.61 8.53
N SER A 53 15.62 -1.35 8.95
CA SER A 53 16.64 -0.31 8.85
C SER A 53 16.45 0.66 10.00
N ASN A 54 17.54 0.93 10.75
CA ASN A 54 17.56 1.83 11.90
C ASN A 54 16.46 1.54 12.94
N GLY A 55 16.19 0.25 13.21
CA GLY A 55 15.15 -0.19 14.15
C GLY A 55 13.71 -0.03 13.65
N TYR A 56 13.51 0.38 12.39
CA TYR A 56 12.20 0.45 11.75
C TYR A 56 12.06 -0.65 10.70
N SER A 57 10.88 -1.27 10.66
CA SER A 57 10.54 -2.27 9.66
C SER A 57 9.71 -1.70 8.52
N THR A 58 9.99 -2.18 7.31
CA THR A 58 9.21 -1.91 6.10
C THR A 58 8.75 -3.23 5.51
N GLN A 59 7.44 -3.43 5.43
CA GLN A 59 6.84 -4.54 4.70
C GLN A 59 6.49 -4.07 3.29
N ILE A 60 6.81 -4.85 2.26
CA ILE A 60 6.44 -4.60 0.86
C ILE A 60 5.74 -5.86 0.34
N ASP A 61 4.50 -5.71 -0.13
CA ASP A 61 3.67 -6.85 -0.51
C ASP A 61 4.27 -7.61 -1.71
N HIS A 62 4.57 -6.90 -2.80
CA HIS A 62 5.24 -7.50 -3.95
C HIS A 62 6.25 -6.57 -4.60
N ILE A 63 7.36 -7.14 -5.07
CA ILE A 63 8.32 -6.49 -5.96
C ILE A 63 8.47 -7.35 -7.20
N VAL A 64 8.43 -6.75 -8.38
CA VAL A 64 8.76 -7.42 -9.64
C VAL A 64 9.95 -6.72 -10.27
N VAL A 65 11.03 -7.45 -10.50
CA VAL A 65 12.25 -6.95 -11.16
C VAL A 65 12.26 -7.43 -12.59
N SER A 66 12.48 -6.53 -13.55
CA SER A 66 12.51 -6.85 -14.97
C SER A 66 13.50 -5.95 -15.72
N PRO A 67 13.81 -6.23 -17.01
CA PRO A 67 14.56 -5.30 -17.85
C PRO A 67 13.93 -3.90 -17.98
N TYR A 68 12.62 -3.78 -17.78
CA TYR A 68 11.86 -2.54 -18.00
C TYR A 68 11.72 -1.67 -16.75
N GLY A 69 12.24 -2.14 -15.61
CA GLY A 69 12.17 -1.44 -14.32
C GLY A 69 11.81 -2.35 -13.15
N VAL A 70 11.69 -1.74 -11.97
CA VAL A 70 11.32 -2.40 -10.71
C VAL A 70 9.90 -1.97 -10.32
N PHE A 71 8.95 -2.88 -10.41
CA PHE A 71 7.56 -2.63 -10.04
C PHE A 71 7.37 -2.89 -8.55
N VAL A 72 6.87 -1.88 -7.83
CA VAL A 72 6.60 -1.95 -6.39
C VAL A 72 5.10 -1.94 -6.20
N ILE A 73 4.54 -3.07 -5.76
CA ILE A 73 3.10 -3.31 -5.81
C ILE A 73 2.54 -3.35 -4.38
N GLU A 74 1.59 -2.46 -4.12
CA GLU A 74 0.82 -2.39 -2.87
C GLU A 74 -0.57 -3.00 -3.06
N THR A 75 -0.96 -3.97 -2.22
CA THR A 75 -2.22 -4.70 -2.37
C THR A 75 -3.27 -4.23 -1.36
N LYS A 76 -4.45 -3.87 -1.85
CA LYS A 76 -5.60 -3.46 -1.02
C LYS A 76 -6.81 -4.36 -1.24
N GLY A 77 -7.14 -5.12 -0.19
CA GLY A 77 -8.25 -6.05 -0.15
C GLY A 77 -9.66 -5.45 0.03
N TYR A 78 -9.89 -4.22 -0.43
CA TYR A 78 -11.17 -3.52 -0.24
C TYR A 78 -12.22 -3.89 -1.31
N LYS A 79 -13.49 -3.58 -1.02
CA LYS A 79 -14.65 -3.77 -1.90
C LYS A 79 -15.59 -2.55 -1.85
N GLY A 80 -16.53 -2.43 -2.77
CA GLY A 80 -17.43 -1.27 -2.84
C GLY A 80 -16.72 -0.04 -3.39
N TRP A 81 -17.25 1.15 -3.12
CA TRP A 81 -16.70 2.38 -3.68
C TRP A 81 -15.44 2.80 -2.93
N ILE A 82 -14.38 3.10 -3.67
CA ILE A 82 -13.14 3.66 -3.14
C ILE A 82 -13.02 5.09 -3.64
N LEU A 83 -13.05 6.04 -2.71
CA LEU A 83 -13.01 7.47 -3.01
C LEU A 83 -11.75 8.09 -2.40
N GLY A 84 -11.08 8.95 -3.16
CA GLY A 84 -9.88 9.66 -2.71
C GLY A 84 -9.13 10.32 -3.85
N GLY A 85 -8.20 11.20 -3.51
CA GLY A 85 -7.25 11.78 -4.45
C GLY A 85 -5.81 11.40 -4.09
N GLU A 86 -4.90 11.46 -5.06
CA GLU A 86 -3.48 11.15 -4.83
C GLU A 86 -2.83 12.03 -3.74
N ASN A 87 -3.26 13.28 -3.61
CA ASN A 87 -2.74 14.23 -2.62
C ASN A 87 -3.41 14.10 -1.23
N SER A 88 -4.55 13.41 -1.15
CA SER A 88 -5.28 13.21 0.11
C SER A 88 -4.52 12.29 1.05
N GLU A 89 -4.56 12.54 2.36
CA GLU A 89 -3.90 11.66 3.33
C GLU A 89 -4.60 10.31 3.50
N TYR A 90 -5.92 10.35 3.49
CA TYR A 90 -6.79 9.22 3.69
C TYR A 90 -7.75 9.09 2.51
N TRP A 91 -8.02 7.85 2.15
CA TRP A 91 -9.09 7.48 1.23
C TRP A 91 -10.26 6.91 2.02
N THR A 92 -11.42 6.88 1.40
CA THR A 92 -12.65 6.40 2.00
C THR A 92 -13.18 5.21 1.23
N GLN A 93 -13.40 4.11 1.94
CA GLN A 93 -14.20 3.00 1.47
C GLN A 93 -15.66 3.25 1.84
N THR A 94 -16.57 3.10 0.88
CA THR A 94 -18.02 3.12 1.11
C THR A 94 -18.65 1.78 0.72
N ILE A 95 -19.33 1.14 1.67
CA ILE A 95 -20.14 -0.07 1.45
C ILE A 95 -21.55 0.24 1.95
N TYR A 96 -22.52 0.29 1.04
CA TYR A 96 -23.87 0.78 1.34
C TYR A 96 -23.80 2.17 2.00
N LYS A 97 -24.35 2.34 3.21
CA LYS A 97 -24.29 3.59 3.97
C LYS A 97 -23.06 3.72 4.87
N SER A 98 -22.25 2.66 5.00
CA SER A 98 -21.09 2.65 5.89
C SER A 98 -19.84 3.20 5.20
N LYS A 99 -19.17 4.13 5.86
CA LYS A 99 -17.92 4.77 5.40
C LYS A 99 -16.79 4.42 6.34
N HIS A 100 -15.65 4.03 5.80
CA HIS A 100 -14.44 3.73 6.57
C HIS A 100 -13.23 4.37 5.90
N GLN A 101 -12.50 5.20 6.63
CA GLN A 101 -11.27 5.81 6.14
C GLN A 101 -10.07 4.88 6.30
N PHE A 102 -9.16 4.90 5.34
CA PHE A 102 -7.90 4.18 5.38
C PHE A 102 -6.78 5.03 4.78
N TYR A 103 -5.55 4.79 5.21
CA TYR A 103 -4.41 5.57 4.75
C TYR A 103 -4.22 5.43 3.23
N ASN A 104 -3.88 6.52 2.57
CA ASN A 104 -3.74 6.55 1.12
C ASN A 104 -2.66 5.54 0.67
N PRO A 105 -3.03 4.52 -0.14
CA PRO A 105 -2.11 3.46 -0.56
C PRO A 105 -1.00 3.98 -1.48
N ILE A 106 -1.23 5.07 -2.22
CA ILE A 106 -0.19 5.71 -3.05
C ILE A 106 0.91 6.24 -2.14
N LYS A 107 0.54 6.93 -1.05
CA LYS A 107 1.52 7.48 -0.10
C LYS A 107 2.27 6.38 0.65
N GLN A 108 1.58 5.28 0.95
CA GLN A 108 2.21 4.08 1.52
C GLN A 108 3.26 3.52 0.56
N ASN A 109 2.88 3.28 -0.70
CA ASN A 109 3.77 2.72 -1.70
C ASN A 109 4.95 3.66 -2.03
N ALA A 110 4.72 4.98 -2.06
CA ALA A 110 5.80 5.96 -2.18
C ALA A 110 6.83 5.84 -1.03
N GLY A 111 6.39 5.45 0.17
CA GLY A 111 7.29 5.12 1.28
C GLY A 111 8.15 3.89 1.00
N HIS A 112 7.56 2.84 0.40
CA HIS A 112 8.27 1.64 -0.02
C HIS A 112 9.30 1.93 -1.12
N VAL A 113 8.93 2.73 -2.12
CA VAL A 113 9.85 3.20 -3.17
C VAL A 113 11.02 3.98 -2.58
N ARG A 114 10.78 4.95 -1.68
CA ARG A 114 11.86 5.68 -0.99
C ARG A 114 12.77 4.76 -0.18
N PHE A 115 12.21 3.76 0.48
CA PHE A 115 12.99 2.75 1.19
C PHE A 115 13.87 1.96 0.21
N LEU A 116 13.32 1.51 -0.92
CA LEU A 116 14.08 0.78 -1.94
C LEU A 116 15.19 1.62 -2.58
N HIS A 117 14.97 2.91 -2.82
CA HIS A 117 16.05 3.82 -3.23
C HIS A 117 17.19 3.86 -2.20
N HIS A 118 16.86 3.88 -0.90
CA HIS A 118 17.88 3.86 0.16
C HIS A 118 18.57 2.50 0.30
N LEU A 119 17.85 1.41 0.06
CA LEU A 119 18.40 0.06 0.11
C LEU A 119 19.34 -0.20 -1.07
N LEU A 120 18.90 0.19 -2.27
CA LEU A 120 19.57 -0.01 -3.53
C LEU A 120 20.44 1.19 -3.91
N LYS A 121 21.08 1.86 -2.94
CA LYS A 121 21.98 3.02 -3.14
C LYS A 121 23.00 2.73 -4.25
N CYS A 122 22.66 3.11 -5.48
CA CYS A 122 23.45 2.86 -6.68
C CYS A 122 23.84 4.18 -7.33
N SER A 123 24.94 4.17 -8.08
CA SER A 123 25.33 5.21 -9.03
C SER A 123 24.43 5.25 -10.29
N THR A 124 23.52 4.27 -10.42
CA THR A 124 22.60 4.11 -11.56
C THR A 124 21.18 4.48 -11.15
N ASP A 125 20.50 5.26 -12.00
CA ASP A 125 19.10 5.64 -11.77
C ASP A 125 18.17 4.46 -12.08
N ILE A 126 17.63 3.83 -11.03
CA ILE A 126 16.70 2.70 -11.15
C ILE A 126 15.28 3.25 -11.32
N LEU A 127 14.62 2.88 -12.42
CA LEU A 127 13.21 3.18 -12.63
C LEU A 127 12.32 2.32 -11.71
N PHE A 128 11.83 2.92 -10.62
CA PHE A 128 10.80 2.32 -9.78
C PHE A 128 9.41 2.71 -10.28
N ILE A 129 8.53 1.70 -10.42
CA ILE A 129 7.17 1.86 -10.94
C ILE A 129 6.20 1.49 -9.81
N PRO A 130 5.65 2.47 -9.07
CA PRO A 130 4.68 2.19 -8.01
C PRO A 130 3.31 1.84 -8.61
N ILE A 131 2.77 0.70 -8.19
CA ILE A 131 1.42 0.26 -8.58
C ILE A 131 0.61 -0.02 -7.31
N VAL A 132 -0.59 0.54 -7.22
CA VAL A 132 -1.57 0.17 -6.20
C VAL A 132 -2.64 -0.73 -6.82
N VAL A 133 -2.85 -1.89 -6.22
CA VAL A 133 -3.79 -2.91 -6.74
C VAL A 133 -4.92 -3.13 -5.76
N PHE A 134 -6.16 -2.98 -6.24
CA PHE A 134 -7.36 -3.30 -5.50
C PHE A 134 -7.99 -4.62 -5.96
N ASN A 135 -8.78 -5.25 -5.10
CA ASN A 135 -9.65 -6.35 -5.51
C ASN A 135 -10.62 -5.92 -6.62
N ASN A 136 -11.04 -6.87 -7.46
CA ASN A 136 -11.97 -6.62 -8.56
C ASN A 136 -13.36 -6.15 -8.11
N SER A 137 -13.73 -6.40 -6.85
CA SER A 137 -14.99 -5.95 -6.26
C SER A 137 -14.94 -4.51 -5.72
N ALA A 138 -13.81 -3.82 -5.88
CA ALA A 138 -13.69 -2.40 -5.60
C ALA A 138 -14.01 -1.58 -6.85
N GLU A 139 -14.94 -0.64 -6.74
CA GLU A 139 -15.21 0.36 -7.77
C GLU A 139 -14.36 1.60 -7.45
N LEU A 140 -13.36 1.85 -8.29
CA LEU A 140 -12.37 2.91 -8.08
C LEU A 140 -12.96 4.25 -8.56
N LYS A 141 -13.31 5.12 -7.62
CA LYS A 141 -13.75 6.51 -7.84
C LYS A 141 -12.67 7.47 -7.33
N VAL A 142 -11.43 7.19 -7.73
CA VAL A 142 -10.23 7.91 -7.28
C VAL A 142 -9.73 8.84 -8.38
N HIS A 143 -9.11 9.95 -7.98
CA HIS A 143 -8.49 10.90 -8.91
C HIS A 143 -6.97 10.81 -8.78
N THR A 144 -6.31 10.26 -9.79
CA THR A 144 -4.88 9.96 -9.80
C THR A 144 -4.30 10.28 -11.17
N ASP A 145 -3.52 11.35 -11.26
CA ASP A 145 -2.97 11.81 -12.54
C ASP A 145 -1.59 11.17 -12.81
N ASN A 146 -0.82 10.92 -11.75
CA ASN A 146 0.58 10.51 -11.86
C ASN A 146 0.88 9.12 -11.29
N ASN A 147 -0.14 8.41 -10.80
CA ASN A 147 0.03 7.17 -10.06
C ASN A 147 -0.85 6.06 -10.64
N ILE A 148 -0.28 4.86 -10.76
CA ILE A 148 -1.00 3.71 -11.30
C ILE A 148 -1.84 3.09 -10.18
N VAL A 149 -3.16 3.20 -10.31
CA VAL A 149 -4.12 2.58 -9.39
C VAL A 149 -5.11 1.76 -10.20
N VAL A 150 -5.09 0.45 -10.00
CA VAL A 150 -5.84 -0.50 -10.84
C VAL A 150 -6.52 -1.57 -10.00
N ASN A 151 -7.58 -2.17 -10.53
CA ASN A 151 -8.06 -3.45 -10.03
C ASN A 151 -7.15 -4.59 -10.48
N ARG A 152 -7.14 -5.71 -9.75
CA ARG A 152 -6.30 -6.88 -10.02
C ARG A 152 -6.39 -7.40 -11.46
N TYR A 153 -7.57 -7.37 -12.09
CA TYR A 153 -7.71 -7.82 -13.48
C TYR A 153 -6.86 -7.00 -14.48
N ASN A 154 -6.59 -5.73 -14.17
CA ASN A 154 -5.77 -4.82 -14.98
C ASN A 154 -4.28 -4.86 -14.64
N LEU A 155 -3.86 -5.60 -13.60
CA LEU A 155 -2.48 -5.57 -13.10
C LEU A 155 -1.45 -5.97 -14.16
N LYS A 156 -1.66 -7.09 -14.87
CA LYS A 156 -0.73 -7.51 -15.94
C LYS A 156 -0.61 -6.45 -17.02
N ARG A 157 -1.73 -5.83 -17.42
CA ARG A 157 -1.71 -4.74 -18.42
C ARG A 157 -0.91 -3.54 -17.93
N ALA A 158 -1.04 -3.19 -16.65
CA ALA A 158 -0.31 -2.09 -16.04
C ALA A 158 1.22 -2.34 -15.95
N ILE A 159 1.64 -3.60 -15.83
CA ILE A 159 3.06 -4.00 -15.82
C ILE A 159 3.60 -4.10 -17.26
N LEU A 160 2.91 -4.83 -18.13
CA LEU A 160 3.36 -5.17 -19.49
C LEU A 160 3.26 -4.00 -20.50
N GLN A 161 2.73 -2.85 -20.10
CA GLN A 161 2.77 -1.63 -20.92
C GLN A 161 4.19 -1.06 -21.04
N TYR A 162 5.09 -1.39 -20.11
CA TYR A 162 6.49 -1.00 -20.15
C TYR A 162 7.26 -1.99 -21.03
N ARG A 163 7.89 -1.46 -22.09
CA ARG A 163 8.54 -2.28 -23.15
C ARG A 163 9.96 -1.87 -23.47
N THR A 164 10.40 -0.71 -23.01
CA THR A 164 11.76 -0.22 -23.26
C THR A 164 12.66 -0.73 -22.16
N ALA A 165 13.65 -1.56 -22.50
CA ALA A 165 14.63 -2.03 -21.55
C ALA A 165 15.48 -0.84 -21.04
N VAL A 166 15.53 -0.68 -19.71
CA VAL A 166 16.27 0.38 -19.01
C VAL A 166 17.27 -0.19 -18.00
N LEU A 167 17.19 -1.48 -17.69
CA LEU A 167 18.12 -2.20 -16.82
C LEU A 167 18.85 -3.30 -17.62
N ASN A 168 20.16 -3.38 -17.44
CA ASN A 168 20.97 -4.48 -17.97
C ASN A 168 20.98 -5.69 -17.02
N GLN A 169 21.45 -6.84 -17.50
CA GLN A 169 21.44 -8.09 -16.72
C GLN A 169 22.26 -7.99 -15.42
N GLU A 170 23.39 -7.27 -15.43
CA GLU A 170 24.22 -7.07 -14.25
C GLU A 170 23.45 -6.31 -13.15
N THR A 171 22.77 -5.22 -13.52
CA THR A 171 21.95 -4.42 -12.61
C THR A 171 20.77 -5.24 -12.07
N ILE A 172 20.10 -6.02 -12.92
CA ILE A 172 19.01 -6.91 -12.52
C ILE A 172 19.48 -7.93 -11.47
N ASN A 173 20.60 -8.62 -11.75
CA ASN A 173 21.17 -9.60 -10.85
C ASN A 173 21.56 -8.97 -9.50
N TRP A 174 22.16 -7.79 -9.54
CA TRP A 174 22.54 -7.02 -8.35
C TRP A 174 21.32 -6.61 -7.50
N ILE A 175 20.24 -6.14 -8.13
CA ILE A 175 18.98 -5.81 -7.43
C ILE A 175 18.43 -7.07 -6.73
N ILE A 176 18.33 -8.18 -7.47
CA ILE A 176 17.84 -9.47 -6.95
C ILE A 176 18.68 -9.93 -5.75
N GLN A 177 20.00 -9.85 -5.86
CA GLN A 177 20.91 -10.24 -4.79
C GLN A 177 20.74 -9.34 -3.56
N THR A 178 20.66 -8.02 -3.75
CA THR A 178 20.54 -7.06 -2.65
C THR A 178 19.21 -7.22 -1.91
N ILE A 179 18.10 -7.45 -2.63
CA ILE A 179 16.80 -7.78 -2.02
C ILE A 179 16.91 -9.07 -1.18
N ASN A 180 17.52 -10.12 -1.73
CA ASN A 180 17.65 -11.42 -1.04
C ASN A 180 18.55 -11.35 0.21
N GLN A 181 19.60 -10.53 0.18
CA GLN A 181 20.53 -10.38 1.31
C GLN A 181 19.95 -9.53 2.45
N ASN A 182 19.08 -8.56 2.13
CA ASN A 182 18.56 -7.62 3.12
C ASN A 182 17.14 -7.94 3.61
N ARG A 183 16.44 -8.89 2.96
CA ARG A 183 15.15 -9.37 3.47
C ARG A 183 15.35 -10.17 4.75
N ILE A 184 14.39 -10.04 5.66
CA ILE A 184 14.38 -10.76 6.93
C ILE A 184 13.24 -11.78 6.90
N ILE A 185 13.48 -12.95 7.48
CA ILE A 185 12.43 -13.93 7.74
C ILE A 185 11.53 -13.35 8.83
N ALA A 186 10.30 -12.99 8.45
CA ALA A 186 9.35 -12.38 9.35
C ALA A 186 8.82 -13.38 10.37
N ASP A 187 9.12 -13.17 11.65
CA ASP A 187 8.42 -13.86 12.74
C ASP A 187 7.11 -13.15 13.12
N LYS A 188 6.27 -13.82 13.92
CA LYS A 188 4.96 -13.30 14.34
C LYS A 188 5.06 -12.00 15.14
N GLU A 189 6.11 -11.83 15.95
CA GLU A 189 6.29 -10.66 16.80
C GLU A 189 6.75 -9.44 15.99
N LYS A 190 7.69 -9.61 15.06
CA LYS A 190 8.12 -8.55 14.13
C LYS A 190 6.96 -8.05 13.27
N LEU A 191 6.12 -8.97 12.76
CA LEU A 191 4.90 -8.60 12.02
C LEU A 191 3.89 -7.84 12.89
N LYS A 192 3.75 -8.22 14.16
CA LYS A 192 2.86 -7.55 15.11
C LYS A 192 3.38 -6.15 15.45
N GLN A 193 4.68 -6.00 15.70
CA GLN A 193 5.34 -4.73 15.97
C GLN A 193 5.24 -3.78 14.79
N HIS A 194 5.46 -4.28 13.57
CA HIS A 194 5.28 -3.49 12.35
C HIS A 194 3.86 -2.91 12.25
N LYS A 195 2.83 -3.76 12.43
CA LYS A 195 1.43 -3.33 12.41
C LYS A 195 1.11 -2.34 13.53
N HIS A 196 1.68 -2.53 14.72
CA HIS A 196 1.53 -1.61 15.84
C HIS A 196 2.10 -0.23 15.50
N ASN A 197 3.33 -0.17 14.98
CA ASN A 197 3.99 1.08 14.60
C ASN A 197 3.22 1.81 13.49
N ALA A 198 2.69 1.09 12.50
CA ALA A 198 1.83 1.67 11.46
C ALA A 198 0.57 2.30 12.04
N LYS A 199 -0.13 1.60 12.96
CA LYS A 199 -1.31 2.15 13.66
C LYS A 199 -0.98 3.35 14.52
N ALA A 200 0.14 3.32 15.24
CA ALA A 200 0.57 4.45 16.08
C ALA A 200 0.83 5.71 15.24
N ARG A 201 1.47 5.57 14.06
CA ARG A 201 1.65 6.68 13.10
C ARG A 201 0.31 7.22 12.60
N GLN A 202 -0.64 6.34 12.28
CA GLN A 202 -1.98 6.75 11.87
C GLN A 202 -2.69 7.55 12.97
N TYR A 203 -2.69 7.06 14.21
CA TYR A 203 -3.31 7.76 15.34
C TYR A 203 -2.68 9.14 15.57
N ARG A 204 -1.35 9.23 15.51
CA ARG A 204 -0.63 10.51 15.62
C ARG A 204 -1.07 11.49 14.53
N SER A 205 -1.15 11.03 13.28
CA SER A 205 -1.60 11.86 12.15
C SER A 205 -3.03 12.36 12.34
N SER A 206 -3.97 11.46 12.69
CA SER A 206 -5.36 11.84 13.01
C SER A 206 -5.46 12.86 14.15
N ARG A 207 -4.63 12.72 15.19
CA ARG A 207 -4.59 13.68 16.30
C ARG A 207 -4.15 15.07 15.85
N LEU A 208 -3.08 15.16 15.04
CA LEU A 208 -2.60 16.44 14.50
C LEU A 208 -3.66 17.10 13.62
N ILE A 209 -4.32 16.32 12.76
CA ILE A 209 -5.40 16.81 11.89
C ILE A 209 -6.55 17.39 12.71
N ASN A 210 -6.97 16.71 13.78
CA ASN A 210 -8.02 17.22 14.68
C ASN A 210 -7.61 18.51 15.42
N GLN A 211 -6.32 18.75 15.57
CA GLN A 211 -5.75 19.99 16.12
C GLN A 211 -5.55 21.08 15.05
N GLY A 212 -5.98 20.84 13.80
CA GLY A 212 -5.74 21.76 12.70
C GLY A 212 -4.27 21.81 12.25
N VAL A 213 -3.47 20.79 12.57
CA VAL A 213 -2.05 20.71 12.23
C VAL A 213 -1.81 19.70 11.12
N CYS A 214 -1.04 20.09 10.12
CA CYS A 214 -0.62 19.25 9.02
C CYS A 214 0.36 18.18 9.51
N PRO A 215 0.05 16.88 9.38
CA PRO A 215 0.92 15.81 9.84
C PRO A 215 2.17 15.61 8.98
N GLN A 216 2.23 16.23 7.80
CA GLN A 216 3.37 16.13 6.88
C GLN A 216 4.47 17.16 7.19
N CYS A 217 4.10 18.40 7.56
CA CYS A 217 5.06 19.49 7.73
C CYS A 217 4.87 20.33 8.99
N GLY A 218 3.86 20.05 9.82
CA GLY A 218 3.55 20.82 11.03
C GLY A 218 2.87 22.18 10.80
N GLY A 219 2.62 22.58 9.55
CA GLY A 219 1.88 23.82 9.24
C GLY A 219 0.39 23.73 9.59
N HIS A 220 -0.35 24.83 9.53
CA HIS A 220 -1.79 24.86 9.83
C HIS A 220 -2.64 24.31 8.67
N LEU A 221 -3.73 23.64 8.99
CA LEU A 221 -4.76 23.22 8.05
C LEU A 221 -5.81 24.31 7.90
N ILE A 222 -6.13 24.67 6.66
CA ILE A 222 -7.09 25.73 6.32
C ILE A 222 -8.20 25.19 5.43
N LEU A 223 -9.43 25.61 5.69
CA LEU A 223 -10.60 25.23 4.88
C LEU A 223 -10.52 25.95 3.52
N ARG A 224 -10.64 25.17 2.44
CA ARG A 224 -10.62 25.62 1.05
C ARG A 224 -11.85 25.09 0.33
N LYS A 225 -12.26 25.79 -0.74
CA LYS A 225 -13.36 25.36 -1.61
C LYS A 225 -12.79 24.85 -2.93
N GLY A 226 -13.11 23.63 -3.29
CA GLY A 226 -12.72 22.99 -4.55
C GLY A 226 -13.92 22.63 -5.41
N LYS A 227 -13.64 22.07 -6.60
CA LYS A 227 -14.65 21.63 -7.57
C LYS A 227 -15.69 20.67 -6.98
N TYR A 228 -15.28 19.84 -6.02
CA TYR A 228 -16.11 18.78 -5.43
C TYR A 228 -16.60 19.08 -4.01
N GLY A 229 -16.52 20.34 -3.57
CA GLY A 229 -16.91 20.76 -2.22
C GLY A 229 -15.75 21.35 -1.43
N THR A 230 -15.94 21.47 -0.11
CA THR A 230 -14.92 21.99 0.79
C THR A 230 -13.93 20.90 1.22
N PHE A 231 -12.70 21.31 1.53
CA PHE A 231 -11.65 20.44 2.03
C PHE A 231 -10.65 21.24 2.87
N TYR A 232 -9.97 20.61 3.81
CA TYR A 232 -8.83 21.20 4.49
C TYR A 232 -7.55 20.96 3.68
N GLY A 233 -6.77 22.02 3.43
CA GLY A 233 -5.46 21.95 2.80
C GLY A 233 -4.38 22.57 3.68
N CYS A 234 -3.13 22.16 3.50
CA CYS A 234 -2.02 22.79 4.22
C CYS A 234 -1.85 24.27 3.83
N SER A 235 -1.55 25.11 4.82
CA SER A 235 -1.17 26.52 4.64
C SER A 235 0.13 26.67 3.85
N ASN A 236 1.05 25.71 3.95
CA ASN A 236 2.34 25.73 3.25
C ASN A 236 2.25 25.25 1.78
N PHE A 237 1.06 25.20 1.16
CA PHE A 237 0.98 24.95 -0.28
C PHE A 237 1.69 26.08 -1.06
N PRO A 238 2.50 25.81 -2.11
CA PRO A 238 2.61 24.54 -2.86
C PRO A 238 3.63 23.54 -2.34
N THR A 239 4.46 23.88 -1.35
CA THR A 239 5.54 23.00 -0.85
C THR A 239 4.99 21.79 -0.08
N CYS A 240 3.86 21.96 0.62
CA CYS A 240 3.11 20.87 1.22
C CYS A 240 1.73 20.74 0.56
N LYS A 241 1.52 19.63 -0.17
CA LYS A 241 0.27 19.33 -0.90
C LYS A 241 -0.73 18.52 -0.07
N PHE A 242 -0.54 18.44 1.25
CA PHE A 242 -1.46 17.72 2.14
C PHE A 242 -2.89 18.27 2.02
N THR A 243 -3.85 17.36 1.86
CA THR A 243 -5.28 17.66 1.91
C THR A 243 -6.06 16.58 2.65
N ILE A 244 -7.18 16.96 3.24
CA ILE A 244 -8.19 16.07 3.79
C ILE A 244 -9.58 16.64 3.50
N ASN A 245 -10.53 15.79 3.11
CA ASN A 245 -11.91 16.22 2.87
C ASN A 245 -12.55 16.71 4.17
N SER A 246 -13.31 17.81 4.11
CA SER A 246 -14.11 18.31 5.23
C SER A 246 -15.36 17.46 5.43
#